data_AF-A0A6M0F893-F1
#
_entry.id   AF-A0A6M0F893-F1
#
_cell.length_a   1.000
_cell.length_b   1.000
_cell.length_c   1.000
_cell.angle_alpha   90.00
_cell.angle_beta   90.00
_cell.angle_gamma   90.00
#
_symmetry.space_group_name_H-M   'P 1'
#
loop_
_entity.id
_entity.type
_entity.pdbx_description
1 polymer ?
#
loop_
_entity_poly.entity_id
_entity_poly.type
_entity_poly.pdbx_seq_one_letter_code
_entity_poly.pdbx_strand_id
1 'polypeptide(L)' 'MIEVEVHQQLRTFLREQGESYWPHHLTMARLVARALRINRSALIQSGVSAGHYAHYR' A
#
# COMPACT_ATOMS: atom_id res chain seq x y z
N MET A 1 -4.67 16.24 -1.22
CA MET A 1 -4.05 15.36 -2.25
C MET A 1 -4.44 13.91 -1.93
N ILE A 2 -5.15 13.22 -2.83
CA ILE A 2 -5.66 11.84 -2.61
C ILE A 2 -4.55 10.88 -2.14
N GLU A 3 -3.34 11.00 -2.69
CA GLU A 3 -2.21 10.14 -2.32
C GLU A 3 -1.83 10.23 -0.83
N VAL A 4 -1.90 11.44 -0.27
CA VAL A 4 -1.57 11.68 1.15
C VAL A 4 -2.61 11.06 2.07
N GLU A 5 -3.89 11.17 1.70
CA GLU A 5 -5.00 10.61 2.46
C GLU A 5 -4.98 9.08 2.45
N VAL A 6 -4.79 8.49 1.26
CA VAL A 6 -4.66 7.03 1.10
C VAL A 6 -3.46 6.50 1.87
N HIS A 7 -2.33 7.20 1.84
CA HIS A 7 -1.16 6.83 2.63
C HIS A 7 -1.45 6.86 4.14
N GLN A 8 -2.14 7.88 4.64
CA GLN A 8 -2.48 7.97 6.06
C GLN A 8 -3.42 6.84 6.49
N GLN A 9 -4.47 6.58 5.71
CA GLN A 9 -5.42 5.48 5.98
C GLN A 9 -4.72 4.12 5.96
N LEU A 10 -3.88 3.86 4.95
CA LEU A 10 -3.14 2.61 4.86
C LEU A 10 -2.16 2.45 6.03
N ARG A 11 -1.50 3.53 6.45
CA ARG A 11 -0.59 3.52 7.60
C ARG A 11 -1.32 3.22 8.91
N THR A 12 -2.51 3.79 9.11
CA THR A 12 -3.34 3.49 10.28
C THR A 12 -3.76 2.03 10.30
N PHE A 13 -4.25 1.52 9.16
CA PHE A 13 -4.62 0.11 9.02
C PHE A 13 -3.45 -0.84 9.33
N LEU A 14 -2.26 -0.59 8.78
CA LEU A 14 -1.08 -1.42 9.03
C LEU A 14 -0.64 -1.41 10.50
N ARG A 15 -0.83 -0.27 11.20
CA ARG A 15 -0.57 -0.19 12.64
C ARG A 15 -1.55 -1.04 13.45
N GLU A 16 -2.83 -1.04 13.07
CA GLU A 16 -3.86 -1.85 13.73
C GLU A 16 -3.64 -3.35 13.50
N GLN A 17 -3.12 -3.74 12.34
CA GLN A 17 -2.80 -5.13 12.01
C GLN A 17 -1.48 -5.63 12.64
N GLY A 18 -0.72 -4.77 13.34
CA GLY A 18 0.58 -5.12 13.91
C GLY A 18 1.74 -5.20 12.90
N GLU A 19 1.45 -5.11 11.60
CA GLU A 19 2.41 -5.15 10.50
C GLU A 19 2.95 -3.74 10.18
N SER A 20 3.66 -3.17 11.15
CA SER A 20 4.23 -1.82 11.03
C SER A 20 5.32 -1.67 9.96
N TYR A 21 5.94 -2.78 9.53
CA TYR A 21 7.03 -2.81 8.55
C TYR A 21 6.62 -3.56 7.28
N TRP A 22 5.75 -2.94 6.48
CA TRP A 22 5.52 -3.39 5.11
C TRP A 22 6.31 -2.51 4.13
N PRO A 23 7.45 -2.99 3.57
CA PRO A 23 8.37 -2.16 2.80
C PRO A 23 7.76 -1.53 1.54
N HIS A 24 6.62 -2.04 1.05
CA HIS A 24 5.95 -1.56 -0.15
C HIS A 24 4.64 -0.78 0.09
N HIS A 25 4.38 -0.36 1.35
CA HIS A 25 3.17 0.39 1.69
C HIS A 25 3.00 1.68 0.86
N LEU A 26 4.08 2.39 0.55
CA LEU A 26 4.03 3.59 -0.30
C LEU A 26 3.60 3.27 -1.74
N THR A 27 4.14 2.19 -2.32
CA THR A 27 3.76 1.74 -3.67
C THR A 27 2.28 1.37 -3.71
N MET A 28 1.81 0.65 -2.69
CA MET A 28 0.40 0.26 -2.55
C MET A 28 -0.52 1.46 -2.36
N ALA A 29 -0.14 2.42 -1.52
CA ALA A 29 -0.89 3.67 -1.38
C ALA A 29 -1.03 4.42 -2.71
N ARG A 30 0.04 4.48 -3.51
CA ARG A 30 0.02 5.12 -4.84
C ARG A 30 -0.85 4.38 -5.84
N LEU A 31 -0.86 3.04 -5.82
CA LEU A 31 -1.73 2.24 -6.68
C LEU A 31 -3.21 2.44 -6.33
N VAL A 32 -3.56 2.43 -5.05
CA VAL A 32 -4.93 2.71 -4.58
C VAL A 32 -5.33 4.14 -4.94
N ALA A 33 -4.49 5.13 -4.65
CA ALA A 33 -4.74 6.53 -5.02
C ALA A 33 -4.97 6.72 -6.52
N ARG A 34 -4.20 6.00 -7.36
CA ARG A 34 -4.40 6.02 -8.82
C ARG A 34 -5.74 5.40 -9.21
N ALA A 35 -6.12 4.26 -8.64
CA ALA A 35 -7.39 3.61 -8.93
C ALA A 35 -8.58 4.51 -8.57
N LEU A 36 -8.54 5.14 -7.38
CA LEU A 36 -9.53 6.10 -6.92
C LEU A 36 -9.61 7.33 -7.83
N ARG A 37 -8.46 7.88 -8.24
CA ARG A 37 -8.40 9.04 -9.12
C ARG A 37 -8.97 8.76 -10.52
N ILE A 38 -8.79 7.54 -11.03
CA ILE A 38 -9.33 7.10 -12.32
C ILE A 38 -10.81 6.64 -12.17
N ASN A 39 -11.33 6.59 -10.93
CA ASN A 39 -12.66 6.11 -10.57
C ASN A 39 -12.95 4.72 -11.17
N ARG A 40 -11.96 3.84 -11.08
CA ARG A 40 -12.00 2.49 -11.65
C ARG A 40 -11.82 1.46 -10.54
N SER A 41 -12.69 0.45 -10.52
CA SER A 41 -12.51 -0.71 -9.66
C SER A 41 -11.19 -1.41 -9.99
N ALA A 42 -10.38 -1.65 -8.96
CA ALA A 42 -9.10 -2.35 -9.08
C ALA A 42 -8.98 -3.38 -7.96
N LEU A 43 -8.67 -4.63 -8.33
CA LEU A 43 -8.29 -5.67 -7.37
C LEU A 43 -6.76 -5.70 -7.31
N ILE A 44 -6.21 -5.44 -6.13
CA ILE A 44 -4.77 -5.41 -5.91
C ILE A 44 -4.41 -6.53 -4.94
N GLN A 45 -3.72 -7.55 -5.44
CA GLN A 45 -3.20 -8.64 -4.62
C GLN A 45 -1.73 -8.38 -4.32
N SER A 46 -1.42 -8.06 -3.08
CA SER A 46 -0.04 -8.09 -2.61
C SER A 46 0.35 -9.53 -2.37
N GLY A 47 1.25 -10.07 -3.20
CA GLY A 47 1.78 -11.42 -3.02
C GLY A 47 2.45 -11.55 -1.65
N VAL A 48 1.82 -12.30 -0.76
CA VAL A 48 2.42 -12.65 0.54
C VAL A 48 3.53 -13.65 0.26
N SER A 49 4.77 -13.21 0.44
CA SER A 49 5.83 -14.09 0.92
C SER A 49 6.76 -13.26 1.78
N ALA A 50 6.59 -13.40 3.09
CA ALA A 50 7.41 -12.82 4.14
C ALA A 50 8.84 -13.40 4.17
N GLY A 51 9.44 -13.69 3.00
CA GLY A 51 10.75 -14.33 2.91
C GLY A 51 11.75 -13.63 2.00
N HIS A 52 11.33 -12.91 0.96
CA HIS A 52 12.26 -12.56 -0.13
C HIS A 52 11.86 -11.28 -0.90
N TYR A 53 11.86 -10.11 -0.26
CA TYR A 53 11.88 -8.86 -1.02
C TYR A 53 13.23 -8.18 -0.90
N ALA A 54 13.92 -8.29 -2.04
CA ALA A 54 15.29 -7.93 -2.34
C ALA A 54 15.64 -6.48 -2.00
N HIS A 55 16.93 -6.26 -1.75
CA HIS A 55 17.58 -4.97 -1.86
C HIS A 55 17.09 -4.19 -3.08
N TYR A 56 16.28 -3.16 -2.84
CA TYR A 56 16.10 -2.09 -3.80
C TYR A 56 17.22 -1.09 -3.54
N ARG A 57 18.27 -1.21 -4.37
CA ARG A 57 19.36 -0.23 -4.52
C ARG A 57 18.86 1.01 -5.24
#